data_AF-A0A8X8IFJ6-F1
#
_entry.id   AF-A0A8X8IFJ6-F1
#
_cell.length_a   1.000
_cell.length_b   1.000
_cell.length_c   1.000
_cell.angle_alpha   90.00
_cell.angle_beta   90.00
_cell.angle_gamma   90.00
#
_symmetry.space_group_name_H-M   'P 1'
#
loop_
_entity.id
_entity.type
_entity.pdbx_description
1 polymer ?
#
loop_
_entity_poly.entity_id
_entity_poly.type
_entity_poly.pdbx_seq_one_letter_code
_entity_poly.pdbx_strand_id
1 'polypeptide(L)'
;MKTLFNLLFVLSLAAGINNSHAAEVSYKRPSFFKGNREMHRVLQAALNRVSPGSKLERIEQITYAGTQEKSYAFVSYRSDKGIGKMVIQKQLLAGNKVAFSSVYCDGTGCDCQVTTVIGSDGGVKTGCSCSSCTMMVSNIATP
;
A
#
# COMPACT_ATOMS: atom_id res chain seq x y z
N MET A 1 30.35 -9.27 -66.21
CA MET A 1 29.77 -10.21 -65.23
C MET A 1 29.56 -9.44 -63.93
N LYS A 2 28.29 -9.21 -63.58
CA LYS A 2 27.63 -9.83 -62.42
C LYS A 2 28.06 -9.22 -61.07
N THR A 3 27.24 -8.27 -60.62
CA THR A 3 26.60 -8.21 -59.28
C THR A 3 27.40 -8.66 -58.06
N LEU A 4 27.53 -7.75 -57.09
CA LEU A 4 27.21 -7.94 -55.65
C LEU A 4 27.44 -6.57 -54.97
N PHE A 5 26.40 -5.77 -54.69
CA PHE A 5 25.49 -5.90 -53.55
C PHE A 5 26.24 -6.07 -52.22
N ASN A 6 26.51 -4.96 -51.53
CA ASN A 6 26.14 -4.90 -50.12
C ASN A 6 25.95 -3.45 -49.65
N LEU A 7 24.73 -3.20 -49.19
CA LEU A 7 24.27 -1.97 -48.56
C LEU A 7 25.00 -1.77 -47.24
N LEU A 8 25.36 -0.53 -46.92
CA LEU A 8 25.33 -0.06 -45.54
C LEU A 8 24.86 1.40 -45.52
N PHE A 9 23.57 1.59 -45.80
CA PHE A 9 22.90 2.87 -45.59
C PHE A 9 22.60 2.97 -44.09
N VAL A 10 23.49 3.65 -43.36
CA VAL A 10 23.28 3.98 -41.95
C VAL A 10 22.21 5.07 -41.88
N LEU A 11 20.95 4.65 -41.80
CA LEU A 11 19.82 5.49 -41.42
C LEU A 11 19.98 5.87 -39.94
N SER A 12 20.70 6.96 -39.69
CA SER A 12 20.67 7.65 -38.41
C SER A 12 19.29 8.28 -38.21
N LEU A 13 18.33 7.50 -37.71
CA LEU A 13 17.21 8.03 -36.97
C LEU A 13 17.78 8.68 -35.70
N ALA A 14 17.96 9.99 -35.74
CA ALA A 14 18.00 10.78 -34.53
C ALA A 14 16.66 10.56 -33.82
N ALA A 15 16.65 9.64 -32.86
CA ALA A 15 15.58 9.54 -31.89
C ALA A 15 15.50 10.91 -31.20
N GLY A 16 14.47 11.67 -31.54
CA GLY A 16 14.09 12.85 -30.78
C GLY A 16 13.96 12.42 -29.33
N ILE A 17 14.88 12.91 -28.50
CA ILE A 17 14.80 12.75 -27.05
C ILE A 17 13.62 13.63 -26.64
N ASN A 18 12.43 13.05 -26.71
CA ASN A 18 11.29 13.58 -25.99
C ASN A 18 11.65 13.43 -24.51
N ASN A 19 12.24 14.49 -23.96
CA ASN A 19 12.27 14.73 -22.53
C ASN A 19 10.82 14.91 -22.09
N SER A 20 10.11 13.79 -21.99
CA SER A 20 8.94 13.68 -21.14
C SER A 20 9.48 13.88 -19.72
N HIS A 21 9.65 15.13 -19.32
CA HIS A 21 9.59 15.53 -17.94
C HIS A 21 8.22 15.06 -17.46
N ALA A 22 8.16 13.81 -17.00
CA ALA A 22 7.19 13.42 -16.01
C ALA A 22 7.41 14.44 -14.90
N ALA A 23 6.49 15.40 -14.79
CA ALA A 23 6.39 16.19 -13.60
C ALA A 23 6.27 15.18 -12.47
N GLU A 24 7.37 14.93 -11.75
CA GLU A 24 7.30 14.32 -10.44
C GLU A 24 6.48 15.31 -9.63
N VAL A 25 5.16 15.06 -9.60
CA VAL A 25 4.29 15.61 -8.58
C VAL A 25 4.89 15.07 -7.30
N SER A 26 5.78 15.87 -6.69
CA SER A 26 6.30 15.65 -5.36
C SER A 26 5.10 15.75 -4.42
N TYR A 27 4.36 14.65 -4.32
CA TYR A 27 3.30 14.47 -3.35
C TYR A 27 4.03 14.52 -2.01
N LYS A 28 4.06 15.72 -1.40
CA LYS A 28 4.51 15.91 -0.02
C LYS A 28 3.60 15.03 0.81
N ARG A 29 4.02 13.78 1.07
CA ARG A 29 3.23 12.79 1.81
C ARG A 29 2.85 13.46 3.13
N PRO A 30 1.57 13.77 3.38
CA PRO A 30 1.17 14.17 4.71
C PRO A 30 1.56 13.01 5.64
N SER A 31 2.21 13.31 6.76
CA SER A 31 2.65 12.27 7.70
C SER A 31 1.45 11.37 8.04
N PHE A 32 1.52 10.09 7.69
CA PHE A 32 0.42 9.16 7.91
C PHE A 32 0.14 9.03 9.41
N PHE A 33 1.18 8.76 10.18
CA PHE A 33 1.18 8.86 11.63
C PHE A 33 1.84 10.17 12.06
N LYS A 34 1.37 10.78 13.15
CA LYS A 34 1.97 11.94 13.81
C LYS A 34 3.35 11.64 14.43
N GLY A 35 3.67 10.36 14.63
CA GLY A 35 4.96 9.89 15.13
C GLY A 35 4.92 8.42 15.57
N ASN A 36 6.07 7.90 16.01
CA ASN A 36 6.26 6.48 16.36
C ASN A 36 5.29 5.99 17.45
N ARG A 37 4.95 6.85 18.43
CA ARG A 37 3.99 6.51 19.49
C ARG A 37 2.58 6.27 18.94
N GLU A 38 2.10 7.15 18.06
CA GLU A 38 0.79 6.98 17.42
C GLU A 38 0.78 5.76 16.51
N MET A 39 1.83 5.59 15.71
CA MET A 39 2.02 4.42 14.87
C MET A 39 1.92 3.12 15.68
N HIS A 40 2.74 2.97 16.74
CA HIS A 40 2.74 1.76 17.54
C HIS A 40 1.38 1.52 18.22
N ARG A 41 0.73 2.57 18.74
CA ARG A 41 -0.62 2.48 19.32
C ARG A 41 -1.65 1.99 18.31
N VAL A 42 -1.70 2.59 17.11
CA VAL A 42 -2.67 2.24 16.06
C VAL A 42 -2.44 0.80 15.58
N LEU A 43 -1.17 0.41 15.36
CA LEU A 43 -0.83 -0.93 14.89
C LEU A 43 -1.09 -2.01 15.93
N GLN A 44 -0.77 -1.76 17.21
CA GLN A 44 -1.11 -2.68 18.30
C GLN A 44 -2.63 -2.82 18.46
N ALA A 45 -3.38 -1.72 18.35
CA ALA A 45 -4.84 -1.75 18.41
C ALA A 45 -5.44 -2.54 17.22
N ALA A 46 -4.89 -2.38 16.01
CA ALA A 46 -5.27 -3.17 14.84
C ALA A 46 -4.98 -4.66 15.04
N LEU A 47 -3.78 -5.00 15.54
CA LEU A 47 -3.39 -6.38 15.83
C LEU A 47 -4.33 -7.03 16.86
N ASN A 48 -4.68 -6.31 17.92
CA ASN A 48 -5.57 -6.83 18.96
C ASN A 48 -6.98 -7.16 18.45
N ARG A 49 -7.42 -6.56 17.34
CA ARG A 49 -8.72 -6.89 16.71
C ARG A 49 -8.71 -8.21 15.98
N VAL A 50 -7.59 -8.56 15.34
CA VAL A 50 -7.44 -9.76 14.52
C VAL A 50 -6.88 -10.94 15.31
N SER A 51 -6.02 -10.64 16.29
CA SER A 51 -5.40 -11.63 17.16
C SER A 51 -5.37 -11.10 18.59
N PRO A 52 -6.49 -11.23 19.33
CA PRO A 52 -6.55 -10.79 20.72
C PRO A 52 -5.39 -11.32 21.56
N GLY A 53 -4.82 -10.43 22.38
CA GLY A 53 -3.68 -10.72 23.26
C GLY A 53 -2.31 -10.80 22.57
N SER A 54 -2.23 -10.73 21.23
CA SER A 54 -0.95 -10.76 20.52
C SER A 54 -0.20 -9.43 20.70
N LYS A 55 1.12 -9.51 20.84
CA LYS A 55 1.99 -8.35 21.07
C LYS A 55 2.77 -8.01 19.81
N LEU A 56 2.71 -6.76 19.40
CA LEU A 56 3.50 -6.23 18.30
C LEU A 56 4.95 -6.06 18.77
N GLU A 57 5.88 -6.84 18.22
CA GLU A 57 7.28 -6.79 18.61
C GLU A 57 8.04 -5.75 17.78
N ARG A 58 7.89 -5.82 16.46
CA ARG A 58 8.56 -4.89 15.54
C ARG A 58 7.83 -4.71 14.22
N ILE A 59 8.09 -3.57 13.60
CA ILE A 59 7.66 -3.27 12.23
C ILE A 59 8.81 -3.60 11.29
N GLU A 60 8.55 -4.46 10.31
CA GLU A 60 9.53 -4.88 9.30
C GLU A 60 9.55 -3.88 8.14
N GLN A 61 8.36 -3.48 7.66
CA GLN A 61 8.24 -2.56 6.53
C GLN A 61 6.89 -1.82 6.57
N ILE A 62 6.89 -0.54 6.18
CA ILE A 62 5.66 0.20 5.88
C ILE A 62 5.76 0.81 4.50
N THR A 63 4.77 0.52 3.65
CA THR A 63 4.56 1.18 2.37
C THR A 63 3.29 2.02 2.45
N TYR A 64 3.27 3.22 1.87
CA TYR A 64 2.09 4.08 1.89
C TYR A 64 1.54 4.32 0.49
N ALA A 65 0.22 4.38 0.37
CA ALA A 65 -0.48 4.86 -0.81
C ALA A 65 -1.60 5.83 -0.39
N GLY A 66 -2.14 6.62 -1.29
CA GLY A 66 -3.25 7.49 -0.93
C GLY A 66 -3.81 8.29 -2.09
N THR A 67 -5.03 8.77 -1.87
CA THR A 67 -5.73 9.77 -2.68
C THR A 67 -5.81 11.08 -1.88
N GLN A 68 -6.59 12.05 -2.36
CA GLN A 68 -6.85 13.29 -1.61
C GLN A 68 -7.61 13.03 -0.29
N GLU A 69 -8.48 12.02 -0.24
CA GLU A 69 -9.40 11.80 0.90
C GLU A 69 -9.00 10.64 1.82
N LYS A 70 -8.31 9.65 1.26
CA LYS A 70 -7.92 8.42 1.96
C LYS A 70 -6.45 8.17 1.80
N SER A 71 -5.78 7.79 2.86
CA SER A 71 -4.42 7.28 2.83
C SER A 71 -4.40 5.85 3.36
N TYR A 72 -3.45 5.05 2.91
CA TYR A 72 -3.25 3.66 3.28
C TYR A 72 -1.81 3.45 3.74
N ALA A 73 -1.62 2.64 4.77
CA ALA A 73 -0.34 2.11 5.20
C ALA A 73 -0.40 0.57 5.14
N PHE A 74 0.43 -0.02 4.28
CA PHE A 74 0.64 -1.45 4.15
C PHE A 74 1.81 -1.83 5.05
N VAL A 75 1.52 -2.55 6.12
CA VAL A 75 2.46 -2.83 7.20
C VAL A 75 2.79 -4.31 7.22
N SER A 76 4.07 -4.65 7.07
CA SER A 76 4.60 -5.95 7.44
C SER A 76 5.20 -5.86 8.83
N TYR A 77 4.84 -6.78 9.71
CA TYR A 77 5.22 -6.74 11.11
C TYR A 77 5.57 -8.13 11.63
N ARG A 78 6.22 -8.16 12.80
CA ARG A 78 6.41 -9.36 13.62
C ARG A 78 5.71 -9.18 14.95
N SER A 79 4.94 -10.18 15.35
CA SER A 79 4.36 -10.34 16.67
C SER A 79 4.91 -11.57 17.38
N ASP A 80 4.55 -11.71 18.65
CA ASP A 80 4.76 -12.91 19.45
C ASP A 80 4.15 -14.20 18.85
N LYS A 81 3.24 -14.06 17.88
CA LYS A 81 2.62 -15.18 17.14
C LYS A 81 3.17 -15.39 15.73
N GLY A 82 4.17 -14.59 15.31
CA GLY A 82 4.82 -14.75 14.01
C GLY A 82 4.82 -13.49 13.14
N ILE A 83 5.08 -13.66 11.85
CA ILE A 83 5.11 -12.56 10.88
C ILE A 83 3.71 -12.36 10.31
N GLY A 84 3.29 -11.11 10.17
CA GLY A 84 1.99 -10.76 9.63
C GLY A 84 2.02 -9.54 8.71
N LYS A 85 0.92 -9.35 8.00
CA LYS A 85 0.65 -8.15 7.21
C LYS A 85 -0.67 -7.54 7.65
N MET A 86 -0.76 -6.21 7.67
CA MET A 86 -2.00 -5.49 7.90
C MET A 86 -2.08 -4.24 7.04
N VAL A 87 -3.29 -3.79 6.75
CA VAL A 87 -3.52 -2.52 6.05
C VAL A 87 -4.25 -1.57 6.99
N ILE A 88 -3.68 -0.39 7.19
CA ILE A 88 -4.30 0.69 7.93
C ILE A 88 -4.79 1.72 6.94
N GLN A 89 -6.08 2.05 6.96
CA GLN A 89 -6.63 3.19 6.26
C GLN A 89 -6.72 4.38 7.23
N LYS A 90 -6.34 5.55 6.75
CA LYS A 90 -6.50 6.85 7.39
C LYS A 90 -7.45 7.69 6.54
N GLN A 91 -8.52 8.19 7.14
CA GLN A 91 -9.48 9.06 6.48
C GLN A 91 -9.52 10.42 7.20
N LEU A 92 -9.50 11.49 6.42
CA LEU A 92 -9.77 12.83 6.92
C LEU A 92 -11.29 13.02 7.03
N LEU A 93 -11.75 13.36 8.22
CA LEU A 93 -13.14 13.66 8.52
C LEU A 93 -13.35 15.17 8.62
N ALA A 94 -14.61 15.60 8.55
CA ALA A 94 -14.98 16.99 8.77
C ALA A 94 -14.42 17.54 10.09
N GLY A 95 -13.98 18.79 10.09
CA GLY A 95 -13.39 19.44 11.26
C GLY A 95 -11.96 18.97 11.57
N ASN A 96 -11.17 18.56 10.55
CA ASN A 96 -9.78 18.12 10.69
C ASN A 96 -9.57 16.91 11.62
N LYS A 97 -10.63 16.12 11.84
CA LYS A 97 -10.53 14.87 12.60
C LYS A 97 -9.97 13.77 11.72
N VAL A 98 -9.26 12.83 12.33
CA VAL A 98 -8.68 11.67 11.63
C VAL A 98 -9.35 10.42 12.17
N ALA A 99 -9.79 9.53 11.28
CA ALA A 99 -10.20 8.18 11.63
C ALA A 99 -9.22 7.16 11.04
N PHE A 100 -8.91 6.15 11.84
CA PHE A 100 -8.15 4.99 11.39
C PHE A 100 -9.05 3.76 11.34
N SER A 101 -8.86 2.93 10.33
CA SER A 101 -9.45 1.59 10.26
C SER A 101 -8.40 0.58 9.84
N SER A 102 -8.51 -0.65 10.32
CA SER A 102 -7.74 -1.79 9.82
C SER A 102 -8.56 -2.57 8.81
N VAL A 103 -7.91 -2.98 7.73
CA VAL A 103 -8.43 -3.94 6.75
C VAL A 103 -7.61 -5.21 6.87
N TYR A 104 -8.31 -6.34 7.03
CA TYR A 104 -7.71 -7.66 7.13
C TYR A 104 -8.60 -8.70 6.45
N CYS A 105 -8.07 -9.90 6.25
CA CYS A 105 -8.80 -11.03 5.69
C CYS A 105 -8.95 -12.09 6.78
N ASP A 106 -10.17 -12.62 6.93
CA ASP A 106 -10.50 -13.68 7.89
C ASP A 106 -11.09 -14.88 7.15
N GLY A 107 -10.67 -16.09 7.53
CA GLY A 107 -11.09 -17.32 6.84
C GLY A 107 -10.24 -18.53 7.22
N THR A 108 -10.79 -19.72 6.97
CA THR A 108 -10.19 -21.01 7.38
C THR A 108 -9.43 -21.72 6.26
N GLY A 109 -9.33 -21.12 5.08
CA GLY A 109 -8.68 -21.70 3.90
C GLY A 109 -7.78 -20.71 3.17
N CYS A 110 -6.55 -21.15 2.90
CA CYS A 110 -5.41 -20.39 2.36
C CYS A 110 -4.75 -19.38 3.31
N ASP A 111 -3.51 -18.99 3.03
CA ASP A 111 -2.85 -17.83 3.65
C ASP A 111 -3.61 -16.54 3.28
N CYS A 112 -4.71 -16.27 4.00
CA CYS A 112 -5.57 -15.12 3.78
C CYS A 112 -4.76 -13.81 3.91
N GLN A 113 -4.43 -13.21 2.77
CA GLN A 113 -3.67 -11.98 2.69
C GLN A 113 -4.53 -10.88 2.09
N VAL A 114 -4.40 -9.67 2.62
CA VAL A 114 -5.00 -8.49 1.99
C VAL A 114 -4.26 -8.21 0.69
N THR A 115 -4.99 -8.20 -0.41
CA THR A 115 -4.51 -7.75 -1.71
C THR A 115 -4.94 -6.31 -1.92
N THR A 116 -4.14 -5.54 -2.67
CA THR A 116 -4.47 -4.14 -2.96
C THR A 116 -4.10 -3.81 -4.38
N VAL A 117 -5.06 -3.26 -5.12
CA VAL A 117 -4.90 -2.78 -6.48
C VAL A 117 -5.07 -1.27 -6.47
N ILE A 118 -4.06 -0.56 -6.97
CA ILE A 118 -4.11 0.88 -7.19
C ILE A 118 -4.46 1.09 -8.66
N GLY A 119 -5.66 1.59 -8.91
CA GLY A 119 -6.14 1.92 -10.25
C GLY A 119 -5.39 3.10 -10.86
N SER A 120 -5.47 3.23 -12.18
CA SER A 120 -4.87 4.35 -12.93
C SER A 120 -5.50 5.71 -12.58
N ASP A 121 -6.70 5.71 -12.02
CA ASP A 121 -7.40 6.87 -11.45
C ASP A 121 -6.90 7.22 -10.03
N GLY A 122 -5.93 6.48 -9.49
CA GLY A 122 -5.49 6.57 -8.10
C GLY A 122 -6.42 5.88 -7.11
N GLY A 123 -7.51 5.26 -7.57
CA GLY A 123 -8.45 4.54 -6.72
C GLY A 123 -7.79 3.32 -6.08
N VAL A 124 -7.88 3.19 -4.76
CA VAL A 124 -7.34 2.03 -4.04
C VAL A 124 -8.47 1.04 -3.78
N LYS A 125 -8.35 -0.17 -4.33
CA LYS A 125 -9.25 -1.30 -4.07
C LYS A 125 -8.52 -2.33 -3.23
N THR A 126 -9.10 -2.69 -2.09
CA THR A 126 -8.61 -3.79 -1.24
C THR A 126 -9.45 -5.04 -1.46
N GLY A 127 -8.83 -6.21 -1.35
CA GLY A 127 -9.50 -7.50 -1.42
C GLY A 127 -8.76 -8.55 -0.60
N CYS A 128 -9.22 -9.79 -0.67
CA CYS A 128 -8.53 -10.93 -0.10
C CYS A 128 -7.95 -11.82 -1.19
N SER A 129 -6.82 -12.47 -0.89
CA SER A 129 -6.11 -13.35 -1.82
C SER A 129 -6.93 -14.56 -2.28
N CYS A 130 -7.91 -14.99 -1.48
CA CYS A 130 -8.71 -16.19 -1.75
C CYS A 130 -10.20 -15.90 -1.54
N SER A 131 -11.04 -16.59 -2.32
CA SER A 131 -12.50 -16.48 -2.23
C SER A 131 -13.09 -17.07 -0.94
N SER A 132 -12.34 -17.93 -0.26
CA SER A 132 -12.67 -18.46 1.08
C SER A 132 -12.45 -17.46 2.21
N CYS A 133 -11.75 -16.34 1.94
CA CYS A 133 -11.47 -15.30 2.93
C CYS A 133 -12.50 -14.18 2.80
N THR A 134 -13.03 -13.74 3.93
CA THR A 134 -13.89 -12.56 4.04
C THR A 134 -13.04 -11.34 4.37
N MET A 135 -13.23 -10.26 3.61
CA MET A 135 -12.58 -8.98 3.93
C MET A 135 -13.31 -8.33 5.10
N MET A 136 -12.55 -8.02 6.15
CA MET A 136 -13.04 -7.41 7.37
C MET A 136 -12.48 -6.00 7.49
N VAL A 137 -13.33 -5.05 7.89
CA VAL A 137 -12.95 -3.67 8.17
C VAL A 137 -13.29 -3.37 9.62
N SER A 138 -12.33 -2.89 10.39
CA SER A 138 -12.52 -2.55 11.79
C SER A 138 -12.04 -1.14 12.09
N ASN A 139 -12.91 -0.31 12.66
CA ASN A 139 -12.51 1.02 13.11
C ASN A 139 -11.55 0.91 14.31
N ILE A 140 -10.47 1.67 14.24
CA ILE A 140 -9.49 1.77 15.31
C ILE A 140 -9.86 3.01 16.12
N ALA A 141 -10.38 2.78 17.33
CA ALA A 141 -10.64 3.86 18.25
C ALA A 141 -9.31 4.51 18.65
N THR A 142 -9.08 5.73 18.18
CA THR A 142 -8.03 6.60 18.68
C THR A 142 -8.66 7.59 19.65
N PRO A 143 -8.38 7.53 20.96
CA PRO A 143 -8.69 8.63 21.85
C PRO A 143 -7.88 9.86 21.46
#